data_AF-A0A7V4ARB0-F1
#
_entry.id   AF-A0A7V4ARB0-F1
#
_cell.length_a   1.000
_cell.length_b   1.000
_cell.length_c   1.000
_cell.angle_alpha   90.00
_cell.angle_beta   90.00
_cell.angle_gamma   90.00
#
_symmetry.space_group_name_H-M   'P 1'
#
loop_
_entity.id
_entity.type
_entity.pdbx_description
1 polymer ?
#
loop_
_entity_poly.entity_id
_entity_poly.type
_entity_poly.pdbx_seq_one_letter_code
_entity_poly.pdbx_strand_id
1 'polypeptide(L)'
;MLKVLIAFLLACVCTSAPAAASRSGDSATREPFHSKLGMHLIGAYTEGTRKMVRARMPVLKILDTHHDMIQAARDYKRYNPDGIVVLRCYTPVRYTLEDEPVATAERYWREHIWKQLGVLSEEDRRLIDYLEGTNEVGECPTWEDEASTEWFTKFSIRFVELCQQAGFRPVLGSIPVGNPGGENGGLAKILQFAPALRAAKKAGGALAYHAYTIKYTKDLEIEEHYSHRYRFWYRGFTGEYADLADLPLLLTEGGVDEYGDAEHSGWKARGSWRKYVDWLKWHDCELRKDPYVLGVTLYQQGCQAAWGGWRSFDHDVLADWFVWYWNEGARNACPQ
;
A
#
# COMPACT_ATOMS: atom_id res chain seq x y z
N MET A 1 -34.44 -57.91 -37.72
CA MET A 1 -34.05 -57.35 -39.04
C MET A 1 -33.61 -55.91 -38.79
N LEU A 2 -32.32 -55.62 -38.54
CA LEU A 2 -31.23 -55.38 -39.52
C LEU A 2 -31.65 -54.26 -40.50
N LYS A 3 -31.05 -53.08 -40.66
CA LYS A 3 -29.72 -52.43 -40.44
C LYS A 3 -30.04 -50.92 -40.25
N VAL A 4 -29.20 -50.04 -39.70
CA VAL A 4 -28.12 -49.34 -40.43
C VAL A 4 -27.26 -48.55 -39.42
N LEU A 5 -25.94 -48.72 -39.53
CA LEU A 5 -24.87 -47.92 -38.94
C LEU A 5 -24.87 -46.50 -39.50
N ILE A 6 -24.60 -45.47 -38.68
CA ILE A 6 -23.71 -44.34 -39.06
C ILE A 6 -22.84 -43.96 -37.86
N ALA A 7 -21.57 -43.74 -38.17
CA ALA A 7 -20.43 -43.58 -37.27
C ALA A 7 -20.14 -42.13 -36.85
N PHE A 8 -19.40 -42.04 -35.74
CA PHE A 8 -18.57 -40.97 -35.19
C PHE A 8 -18.22 -39.75 -36.06
N LEU A 9 -18.31 -38.57 -35.43
CA LEU A 9 -17.21 -37.59 -35.38
C LEU A 9 -17.43 -36.61 -34.20
N LEU A 10 -16.66 -36.82 -33.12
CA LEU A 10 -16.45 -35.81 -32.08
C LEU A 10 -15.57 -34.69 -32.65
N ALA A 11 -16.09 -33.47 -32.70
CA ALA A 11 -15.27 -32.28 -32.87
C ALA A 11 -14.82 -31.79 -31.48
N CYS A 12 -13.60 -32.16 -31.07
CA CYS A 12 -12.89 -31.47 -30.00
C CYS A 12 -12.50 -30.07 -30.50
N VAL A 13 -13.21 -29.05 -30.04
CA VAL A 13 -12.76 -27.66 -30.16
C VAL A 13 -11.70 -27.43 -29.09
N CYS A 14 -10.44 -27.63 -29.45
CA CYS A 14 -9.31 -27.14 -28.66
C CYS A 14 -9.23 -25.62 -28.86
N THR A 15 -9.74 -24.86 -27.89
CA THR A 15 -9.44 -23.42 -27.80
C THR A 15 -8.00 -23.29 -27.30
N SER A 16 -7.08 -23.00 -28.22
CA SER A 16 -5.72 -22.59 -27.89
C SER A 16 -5.75 -21.27 -27.12
N ALA A 17 -5.34 -21.29 -25.86
CA ALA A 17 -5.05 -20.08 -25.09
C ALA A 17 -3.95 -19.27 -25.81
N PRO A 18 -4.03 -17.93 -25.85
CA PRO A 18 -2.98 -17.13 -26.45
C PRO A 18 -1.70 -17.27 -25.61
N ALA A 19 -0.64 -17.75 -26.26
CA ALA A 19 0.70 -17.81 -25.69
C ALA A 19 1.11 -16.41 -25.22
N ALA A 20 1.50 -16.30 -23.96
CA ALA A 20 2.09 -15.10 -23.41
C ALA A 20 3.34 -14.74 -24.23
N ALA A 21 3.27 -13.64 -24.99
CA ALA A 21 4.40 -13.10 -25.70
C ALA A 21 5.46 -12.69 -24.67
N SER A 22 6.54 -13.47 -24.57
CA SER A 22 7.73 -13.08 -23.82
C SER A 22 8.33 -11.84 -24.50
N ARG A 23 8.19 -10.68 -23.85
CA ARG A 23 8.94 -9.48 -24.25
C ARG A 23 10.39 -9.66 -23.83
N SER A 24 11.17 -10.35 -24.65
CA SER A 24 12.62 -10.28 -24.61
C SER A 24 13.06 -9.04 -25.39
N GLY A 25 13.17 -7.91 -24.69
CA GLY A 25 13.68 -6.65 -25.24
C GLY A 25 14.31 -5.82 -24.12
N ASP A 26 15.64 -5.72 -24.14
CA ASP A 26 16.50 -4.81 -23.39
C ASP A 26 16.21 -4.58 -21.90
N SER A 27 16.59 -5.54 -21.07
CA SER A 27 16.91 -5.28 -19.66
C SER A 27 18.36 -4.77 -19.56
N ALA A 28 18.61 -3.55 -20.02
CA ALA A 28 19.62 -2.75 -19.33
C ALA A 28 19.11 -2.63 -17.89
N THR A 29 19.77 -3.28 -16.93
CA THR A 29 19.36 -3.28 -15.53
C THR A 29 19.34 -1.84 -15.05
N ARG A 30 18.15 -1.24 -15.01
CA ARG A 30 17.97 0.14 -14.54
C ARG A 30 18.45 0.21 -13.10
N GLU A 31 19.09 1.32 -12.75
CA GLU A 31 19.57 1.52 -11.39
C GLU A 31 18.41 1.35 -10.38
N PRO A 32 18.62 0.60 -9.29
CA PRO A 32 17.61 0.45 -8.26
C PRO A 32 17.29 1.79 -7.60
N PHE A 33 16.09 1.93 -7.04
CA PHE A 33 15.74 3.08 -6.22
C PHE A 33 16.66 3.15 -4.99
N HIS A 34 17.22 4.33 -4.73
CA HIS A 34 18.14 4.58 -3.61
C HIS A 34 17.43 4.92 -2.30
N SER A 35 16.14 5.23 -2.38
CA SER A 35 15.27 5.63 -1.27
C SER A 35 14.08 4.69 -1.19
N LYS A 36 13.49 4.57 -0.01
CA LYS A 36 12.20 3.94 0.29
C LYS A 36 11.08 4.96 0.46
N LEU A 37 11.40 6.25 0.60
CA LEU A 37 10.41 7.33 0.66
C LEU A 37 9.67 7.49 -0.67
N GLY A 38 8.35 7.51 -0.60
CA GLY A 38 7.38 7.75 -1.67
C GLY A 38 6.28 8.69 -1.21
N MET A 39 5.22 8.85 -2.00
CA MET A 39 4.21 9.91 -1.79
C MET A 39 2.78 9.39 -1.80
N HIS A 40 1.93 9.95 -0.94
CA HIS A 40 0.49 9.70 -0.91
C HIS A 40 -0.28 10.93 -1.41
N LEU A 41 -0.69 10.86 -2.67
CA LEU A 41 -1.50 11.87 -3.32
C LEU A 41 -2.99 11.65 -2.99
N ILE A 42 -3.61 12.63 -2.33
CA ILE A 42 -5.02 12.54 -1.91
C ILE A 42 -5.93 13.63 -2.51
N GLY A 43 -5.37 14.54 -3.31
CA GLY A 43 -6.10 15.71 -3.81
C GLY A 43 -5.63 16.19 -5.18
N ALA A 44 -5.23 17.45 -5.31
CA ALA A 44 -4.89 18.02 -6.61
C ALA A 44 -3.54 17.52 -7.14
N TYR A 45 -3.47 17.30 -8.46
CA TYR A 45 -2.21 17.04 -9.15
C TYR A 45 -1.46 18.35 -9.46
N THR A 46 -0.95 18.98 -8.39
CA THR A 46 -0.28 20.29 -8.39
C THR A 46 1.06 20.28 -9.13
N GLU A 47 1.64 21.46 -9.35
CA GLU A 47 2.98 21.57 -9.95
C GLU A 47 4.08 20.93 -9.08
N GLY A 48 3.99 21.06 -7.75
CA GLY A 48 4.88 20.36 -6.82
C GLY A 48 4.76 18.84 -6.97
N THR A 49 3.53 18.33 -7.01
CA THR A 49 3.26 16.90 -7.25
C THR A 49 3.78 16.42 -8.61
N ARG A 50 3.59 17.21 -9.69
CA ARG A 50 4.13 16.90 -11.03
C ARG A 50 5.64 16.74 -11.03
N LYS A 51 6.37 17.64 -10.37
CA LYS A 51 7.82 17.52 -10.22
C LYS A 51 8.20 16.23 -9.51
N MET A 52 7.51 15.91 -8.41
CA MET A 52 7.79 14.73 -7.59
C MET A 52 7.53 13.42 -8.34
N VAL A 53 6.38 13.26 -9.01
CA VAL A 53 6.08 12.00 -9.72
C VAL A 53 6.98 11.75 -10.93
N ARG A 54 7.65 12.79 -11.46
CA ARG A 54 8.62 12.66 -12.55
C ARG A 54 10.04 12.36 -12.07
N ALA A 55 10.31 12.46 -10.77
CA ALA A 55 11.58 12.08 -10.16
C ALA A 55 11.61 10.57 -9.85
N ARG A 56 12.80 10.04 -9.53
CA ARG A 56 13.05 8.61 -9.24
C ARG A 56 12.49 8.13 -7.89
N MET A 57 11.19 8.29 -7.69
CA MET A 57 10.46 7.88 -6.50
C MET A 57 10.04 6.39 -6.59
N PRO A 58 10.24 5.58 -5.54
CA PRO A 58 9.97 4.13 -5.55
C PRO A 58 8.48 3.74 -5.51
N VAL A 59 7.64 4.51 -4.80
CA VAL A 59 6.22 4.21 -4.57
C VAL A 59 5.39 5.49 -4.65
N LEU A 60 4.27 5.42 -5.34
CA LEU A 60 3.18 6.40 -5.35
C LEU A 60 1.91 5.73 -4.82
N LYS A 61 1.25 6.33 -3.82
CA LYS A 61 -0.13 6.00 -3.44
C LYS A 61 -1.07 7.08 -3.95
N ILE A 62 -2.19 6.67 -4.53
CA ILE A 62 -3.27 7.55 -5.00
C ILE A 62 -4.57 7.20 -4.27
N LEU A 63 -5.38 8.23 -3.98
CA LEU A 63 -6.69 8.10 -3.35
C LEU A 63 -7.80 8.26 -4.40
N ASP A 64 -8.55 7.20 -4.63
CA ASP A 64 -9.60 7.09 -5.65
C ASP A 64 -9.09 7.14 -7.10
N THR A 65 -10.05 7.14 -8.03
CA THR A 65 -9.84 6.96 -9.47
C THR A 65 -10.19 8.20 -10.29
N HIS A 66 -10.32 9.36 -9.65
CA HIS A 66 -10.64 10.60 -10.35
C HIS A 66 -9.47 11.10 -11.21
N HIS A 67 -9.76 12.04 -12.11
CA HIS A 67 -8.85 12.49 -13.17
C HIS A 67 -7.41 12.76 -12.68
N ASP A 68 -7.25 13.58 -11.65
CA ASP A 68 -5.94 13.95 -11.12
C ASP A 68 -5.10 12.76 -10.61
N MET A 69 -5.74 11.78 -9.97
CA MET A 69 -5.06 10.57 -9.51
C MET A 69 -4.54 9.74 -10.67
N ILE A 70 -5.41 9.46 -11.65
CA ILE A 70 -5.04 8.65 -12.81
C ILE A 70 -4.01 9.37 -13.67
N GLN A 71 -4.13 10.69 -13.82
CA GLN A 71 -3.11 11.48 -14.52
C GLN A 71 -1.76 11.44 -13.80
N ALA A 72 -1.74 11.52 -12.47
CA ALA A 72 -0.51 11.37 -11.70
C ALA A 72 0.10 9.96 -11.86
N ALA A 73 -0.71 8.91 -11.85
CA ALA A 73 -0.25 7.53 -12.07
C ALA A 73 0.31 7.33 -13.49
N ARG A 74 -0.31 7.91 -14.52
CA ARG A 74 0.19 7.89 -15.91
C ARG A 74 1.54 8.57 -16.03
N ASP A 75 1.66 9.79 -15.52
CA ASP A 75 2.93 10.52 -15.50
C ASP A 75 3.98 9.73 -14.71
N TYR A 76 3.62 9.23 -13.52
CA TYR A 76 4.52 8.43 -12.69
C TYR A 76 5.07 7.21 -13.43
N LYS A 77 4.21 6.34 -13.98
CA LYS A 77 4.64 5.14 -14.72
C LYS A 77 5.44 5.47 -15.98
N ARG A 78 5.24 6.65 -16.59
CA ARG A 78 6.05 7.10 -17.73
C ARG A 78 7.51 7.37 -17.34
N TYR A 79 7.75 7.97 -16.18
CA TYR A 79 9.10 8.32 -15.72
C TYR A 79 9.72 7.26 -14.80
N ASN A 80 8.88 6.45 -14.14
CA ASN A 80 9.22 5.40 -13.18
C ASN A 80 8.47 4.09 -13.51
N PRO A 81 8.75 3.43 -14.65
CA PRO A 81 8.01 2.23 -15.04
C PRO A 81 8.27 1.02 -14.14
N ASP A 82 9.37 1.04 -13.38
CA ASP A 82 9.75 0.09 -12.32
C ASP A 82 9.20 0.49 -10.94
N GLY A 83 8.60 1.67 -10.83
CA GLY A 83 7.99 2.18 -9.61
C GLY A 83 6.64 1.54 -9.32
N ILE A 84 6.23 1.58 -8.04
CA ILE A 84 5.00 0.96 -7.55
C ILE A 84 3.88 2.00 -7.43
N VAL A 85 2.69 1.66 -7.90
CA VAL A 85 1.46 2.42 -7.66
C VAL A 85 0.52 1.62 -6.76
N VAL A 86 0.15 2.20 -5.63
CA VAL A 86 -0.86 1.70 -4.70
C VAL A 86 -2.12 2.54 -4.88
N LEU A 87 -3.27 1.89 -5.13
CA LEU A 87 -4.57 2.55 -5.10
C LEU A 87 -5.28 2.24 -3.78
N ARG A 88 -5.79 3.29 -3.13
CA ARG A 88 -6.84 3.18 -2.12
C ARG A 88 -8.13 3.76 -2.67
N CYS A 89 -9.24 3.04 -2.52
CA CYS A 89 -10.57 3.57 -2.79
C CYS A 89 -11.21 4.03 -1.46
N TYR A 90 -11.45 5.34 -1.32
CA TYR A 90 -12.13 5.89 -0.15
C TYR A 90 -13.60 5.47 -0.11
N THR A 91 -14.08 5.18 1.09
CA THR A 91 -15.50 4.96 1.36
C THR A 91 -15.84 5.35 2.79
N PRO A 92 -17.04 5.90 3.06
CA PRO A 92 -17.47 6.26 4.41
C PRO A 92 -18.18 5.11 5.14
N VAL A 93 -18.21 3.90 4.57
CA VAL A 93 -18.92 2.77 5.20
C VAL A 93 -18.25 2.32 6.49
N ARG A 94 -19.06 1.76 7.39
CA ARG A 94 -18.60 1.13 8.61
C ARG A 94 -19.45 -0.11 8.87
N TYR A 95 -18.79 -1.26 8.91
CA TYR A 95 -19.37 -2.56 9.23
C TYR A 95 -19.15 -2.90 10.70
N THR A 96 -19.89 -3.88 11.19
CA THR A 96 -19.83 -4.33 12.59
C THR A 96 -19.67 -5.85 12.68
N LEU A 97 -19.56 -6.39 13.90
CA LEU A 97 -19.44 -7.83 14.11
C LEU A 97 -20.72 -8.60 13.75
N GLU A 98 -21.86 -7.93 13.67
CA GLU A 98 -23.14 -8.50 13.24
C GLU A 98 -23.20 -8.73 11.71
N ASP A 99 -22.38 -8.02 10.94
CA ASP A 99 -22.25 -8.26 9.50
C ASP A 99 -21.47 -9.56 9.26
N GLU A 100 -21.91 -10.42 8.33
CA GLU A 100 -21.14 -11.61 7.97
C GLU A 100 -19.89 -11.22 7.15
N PRO A 101 -18.67 -11.61 7.55
CA PRO A 101 -17.43 -11.06 6.98
C PRO A 101 -17.23 -11.37 5.50
N VAL A 102 -17.59 -12.56 5.02
CA VAL A 102 -17.37 -12.97 3.62
C VAL A 102 -18.31 -12.21 2.69
N ALA A 103 -19.62 -12.19 2.99
CA ALA A 103 -20.62 -11.42 2.25
C ALA A 103 -20.33 -9.92 2.30
N THR A 104 -19.76 -9.44 3.41
CA THR A 104 -19.33 -8.04 3.55
C THR A 104 -18.17 -7.71 2.64
N ALA A 105 -17.17 -8.58 2.50
CA ALA A 105 -16.08 -8.40 1.54
C ALA A 105 -16.59 -8.33 0.09
N GLU A 106 -17.57 -9.18 -0.28
CA GLU A 106 -18.19 -9.14 -1.61
C GLU A 106 -18.97 -7.85 -1.86
N ARG A 107 -19.73 -7.40 -0.85
CA ARG A 107 -20.47 -6.14 -0.89
C ARG A 107 -19.50 -4.95 -1.02
N TYR A 108 -18.48 -4.90 -0.16
CA TYR A 108 -17.44 -3.88 -0.16
C TYR A 108 -16.76 -3.79 -1.53
N TRP A 109 -16.34 -4.93 -2.07
CA TRP A 109 -15.76 -5.03 -3.39
C TRP A 109 -16.68 -4.48 -4.47
N ARG A 110 -17.92 -4.97 -4.56
CA ARG A 110 -18.85 -4.57 -5.61
C ARG A 110 -19.22 -3.09 -5.54
N GLU A 111 -19.49 -2.58 -4.35
CA GLU A 111 -20.13 -1.27 -4.16
C GLU A 111 -19.13 -0.12 -4.02
N HIS A 112 -17.90 -0.39 -3.56
CA HIS A 112 -16.90 0.65 -3.31
C HIS A 112 -15.65 0.49 -4.17
N ILE A 113 -15.14 -0.73 -4.32
CA ILE A 113 -13.88 -0.95 -5.04
C ILE A 113 -14.11 -1.03 -6.55
N TRP A 114 -14.92 -2.00 -6.99
CA TRP A 114 -15.18 -2.22 -8.41
C TRP A 114 -16.00 -1.10 -9.05
N LYS A 115 -16.86 -0.42 -8.29
CA LYS A 115 -17.56 0.77 -8.76
C LYS A 115 -16.59 1.85 -9.26
N GLN A 116 -15.44 1.99 -8.62
CA GLN A 116 -14.39 2.92 -9.02
C GLN A 116 -13.49 2.33 -10.12
N LEU A 117 -13.01 1.10 -9.95
CA LEU A 117 -12.11 0.46 -10.93
C LEU A 117 -12.77 0.12 -12.27
N GLY A 118 -14.07 -0.19 -12.25
CA GLY A 118 -14.84 -0.61 -13.41
C GLY A 118 -15.05 0.49 -14.44
N VAL A 119 -14.95 1.77 -14.03
CA VAL A 119 -15.05 2.92 -14.94
C VAL A 119 -13.75 3.23 -15.67
N LEU A 120 -12.62 2.69 -15.20
CA LEU A 120 -11.31 2.92 -15.81
C LEU A 120 -11.15 2.13 -17.10
N SER A 121 -10.30 2.64 -17.99
CA SER A 121 -9.83 1.86 -19.13
C SER A 121 -8.94 0.69 -18.66
N GLU A 122 -8.77 -0.33 -19.50
CA GLU A 122 -7.84 -1.43 -19.20
C GLU A 122 -6.38 -0.93 -19.08
N GLU A 123 -6.01 0.09 -19.85
CA GLU A 123 -4.70 0.73 -19.75
C GLU A 123 -4.50 1.42 -18.40
N ASP A 124 -5.50 2.16 -17.92
CA ASP A 124 -5.42 2.84 -16.62
C ASP A 124 -5.42 1.85 -15.46
N ARG A 125 -6.21 0.78 -15.53
CA ARG A 125 -6.18 -0.28 -14.51
C ARG A 125 -4.79 -0.92 -14.40
N ARG A 126 -4.07 -1.08 -15.51
CA ARG A 126 -2.70 -1.62 -15.52
C ARG A 126 -1.65 -0.69 -14.90
N LEU A 127 -1.97 0.58 -14.65
CA LEU A 127 -1.07 1.48 -13.93
C LEU A 127 -0.97 1.13 -12.45
N ILE A 128 -1.98 0.45 -11.90
CA ILE A 128 -2.11 0.12 -10.48
C ILE A 128 -1.49 -1.25 -10.23
N ASP A 129 -0.42 -1.30 -9.42
CA ASP A 129 0.24 -2.56 -9.09
C ASP A 129 -0.42 -3.24 -7.87
N TYR A 130 -0.85 -2.42 -6.91
CA TYR A 130 -1.38 -2.85 -5.62
C TYR A 130 -2.71 -2.17 -5.30
N LEU A 131 -3.64 -2.94 -4.76
CA LEU A 131 -4.95 -2.48 -4.32
C LEU A 131 -5.07 -2.62 -2.81
N GLU A 132 -5.16 -1.49 -2.13
CA GLU A 132 -5.34 -1.42 -0.69
C GLU A 132 -6.76 -1.84 -0.30
N GLY A 133 -6.87 -2.63 0.77
CA GLY A 133 -8.13 -3.00 1.38
C GLY A 133 -8.74 -1.85 2.18
N THR A 134 -9.18 -2.15 3.40
CA THR A 134 -9.74 -1.16 4.33
C THR A 134 -8.65 -0.27 4.93
N ASN A 135 -9.01 0.92 5.39
CA ASN A 135 -8.11 1.87 6.02
C ASN A 135 -8.28 1.87 7.54
N GLU A 136 -7.25 1.38 8.23
CA GLU A 136 -7.21 1.33 9.69
C GLU A 136 -8.44 0.63 10.29
N VAL A 137 -9.05 1.25 11.29
CA VAL A 137 -10.26 0.79 12.00
C VAL A 137 -11.51 1.51 11.47
N GLY A 138 -11.42 2.13 10.29
CA GLY A 138 -12.46 2.98 9.73
C GLY A 138 -13.68 2.18 9.28
N GLU A 139 -13.46 1.19 8.42
CA GLU A 139 -14.51 0.46 7.72
C GLU A 139 -14.95 -0.83 8.42
N CYS A 140 -14.10 -1.46 9.22
CA CYS A 140 -14.34 -2.81 9.76
C CYS A 140 -13.92 -2.94 11.23
N PRO A 141 -14.51 -3.88 11.99
CA PRO A 141 -13.89 -4.41 13.20
C PRO A 141 -12.53 -5.03 12.85
N THR A 142 -11.50 -4.76 13.65
CA THR A 142 -10.12 -5.21 13.36
C THR A 142 -9.39 -5.63 14.63
N TRP A 143 -8.73 -4.71 15.32
CA TRP A 143 -7.68 -4.98 16.30
C TRP A 143 -8.15 -4.86 17.75
N GLU A 144 -9.44 -4.66 17.98
CA GLU A 144 -10.01 -4.43 19.30
C GLU A 144 -9.83 -5.67 20.20
N ASP A 145 -10.33 -6.80 19.72
CA ASP A 145 -10.35 -8.09 20.41
C ASP A 145 -10.19 -9.28 19.45
N GLU A 146 -10.24 -10.49 20.01
CA GLU A 146 -10.09 -11.74 19.26
C GLU A 146 -11.20 -11.93 18.21
N ALA A 147 -12.45 -11.58 18.54
CA ALA A 147 -13.58 -11.72 17.63
C ALA A 147 -13.46 -10.76 16.44
N SER A 148 -13.02 -9.53 16.68
CA SER A 148 -12.75 -8.52 15.66
C SER A 148 -11.61 -8.95 14.75
N THR A 149 -10.56 -9.55 15.31
CA THR A 149 -9.41 -10.04 14.52
C THR A 149 -9.80 -11.26 13.68
N GLU A 150 -10.62 -12.17 14.21
CA GLU A 150 -11.16 -13.31 13.46
C GLU A 150 -12.07 -12.85 12.31
N TRP A 151 -12.97 -11.90 12.60
CA TRP A 151 -13.85 -11.29 11.60
C TRP A 151 -13.04 -10.69 10.46
N PHE A 152 -12.04 -9.86 10.81
CA PHE A 152 -11.20 -9.18 9.84
C PHE A 152 -10.36 -10.14 9.01
N THR A 153 -9.91 -11.25 9.61
CA THR A 153 -9.20 -12.33 8.90
C THR A 153 -10.07 -12.93 7.79
N LYS A 154 -11.33 -13.29 8.10
CA LYS A 154 -12.26 -13.88 7.13
C LYS A 154 -12.61 -12.90 6.01
N PHE A 155 -12.91 -11.66 6.35
CA PHE A 155 -13.14 -10.58 5.39
C PHE A 155 -11.94 -10.42 4.45
N SER A 156 -10.73 -10.35 5.02
CA SER A 156 -9.51 -10.09 4.26
C SER A 156 -9.15 -11.24 3.31
N ILE A 157 -9.36 -12.50 3.70
CA ILE A 157 -9.17 -13.65 2.80
C ILE A 157 -10.09 -13.53 1.58
N ARG A 158 -11.37 -13.22 1.79
CA ARG A 158 -12.31 -13.05 0.67
C ARG A 158 -11.94 -11.85 -0.21
N PHE A 159 -11.51 -10.75 0.39
CA PHE A 159 -11.02 -9.59 -0.36
C PHE A 159 -9.80 -9.93 -1.25
N VAL A 160 -8.85 -10.72 -0.74
CA VAL A 160 -7.71 -11.22 -1.53
C VAL A 160 -8.18 -12.01 -2.76
N GLU A 161 -9.13 -12.92 -2.60
CA GLU A 161 -9.66 -13.71 -3.70
C GLU A 161 -10.28 -12.82 -4.79
N LEU A 162 -11.04 -11.80 -4.40
CA LEU A 162 -11.67 -10.85 -5.31
C LEU A 162 -10.63 -10.00 -6.05
N CYS A 163 -9.57 -9.55 -5.36
CA CYS A 163 -8.43 -8.88 -6.00
C CYS A 163 -7.78 -9.76 -7.06
N GLN A 164 -7.48 -11.02 -6.72
CA GLN A 164 -6.85 -11.96 -7.66
C GLN A 164 -7.72 -12.22 -8.89
N GLN A 165 -9.03 -12.41 -8.72
CA GLN A 165 -9.97 -12.60 -9.82
C GLN A 165 -10.00 -11.40 -10.78
N ALA A 166 -9.78 -10.19 -10.26
CA ALA A 166 -9.71 -8.96 -11.04
C ALA A 166 -8.30 -8.60 -11.52
N GLY A 167 -7.28 -9.41 -11.21
CA GLY A 167 -5.89 -9.21 -11.65
C GLY A 167 -5.08 -8.21 -10.82
N PHE A 168 -5.51 -7.89 -9.60
CA PHE A 168 -4.79 -6.97 -8.70
C PHE A 168 -4.04 -7.72 -7.59
N ARG A 169 -2.94 -7.14 -7.12
CA ARG A 169 -2.23 -7.60 -5.92
C ARG A 169 -2.83 -6.92 -4.69
N PRO A 170 -3.31 -7.66 -3.69
CA PRO A 170 -3.93 -7.07 -2.50
C PRO A 170 -2.89 -6.50 -1.54
N VAL A 171 -3.23 -5.42 -0.84
CA VAL A 171 -2.50 -4.89 0.30
C VAL A 171 -3.43 -4.88 1.51
N LEU A 172 -3.06 -5.61 2.56
CA LEU A 172 -3.92 -5.85 3.72
C LEU A 172 -3.44 -5.12 4.96
N GLY A 173 -4.39 -4.80 5.85
CA GLY A 173 -4.12 -4.38 7.22
C GLY A 173 -4.24 -2.87 7.42
N SER A 174 -3.53 -2.07 6.60
CA SER A 174 -3.41 -0.60 6.75
C SER A 174 -3.45 -0.16 8.20
N ILE A 175 -2.61 -0.81 9.01
CA ILE A 175 -2.75 -0.81 10.47
C ILE A 175 -2.35 0.57 11.00
N PRO A 176 -3.19 1.23 11.84
CA PRO A 176 -2.88 2.55 12.36
C PRO A 176 -1.63 2.52 13.24
N VAL A 177 -0.92 3.64 13.31
CA VAL A 177 0.26 3.77 14.18
C VAL A 177 -0.08 3.37 15.62
N GLY A 178 0.85 2.67 16.29
CA GLY A 178 0.64 2.17 17.66
C GLY A 178 -0.25 0.93 17.80
N ASN A 179 -0.87 0.43 16.72
CA ASN A 179 -1.70 -0.77 16.73
C ASN A 179 -1.01 -1.97 16.06
N PRO A 180 -1.49 -3.20 16.28
CA PRO A 180 -2.46 -3.59 17.31
C PRO A 180 -1.87 -3.39 18.73
N GLY A 181 -2.73 -3.12 19.71
CA GLY A 181 -2.30 -3.03 21.12
C GLY A 181 -1.81 -4.37 21.67
N GLY A 182 -1.00 -4.32 22.74
CA GLY A 182 -0.45 -5.50 23.42
C GLY A 182 1.08 -5.56 23.42
N GLU A 183 1.64 -6.61 24.01
CA GLU A 183 3.09 -6.85 24.06
C GLU A 183 3.70 -7.04 22.68
N ASN A 184 4.99 -6.72 22.54
CA ASN A 184 5.75 -6.89 21.30
C ASN A 184 5.01 -6.34 20.06
N GLY A 185 4.52 -5.11 20.17
CA GLY A 185 3.80 -4.47 19.08
C GLY A 185 2.44 -5.10 18.74
N GLY A 186 1.87 -5.91 19.64
CA GLY A 186 0.62 -6.65 19.42
C GLY A 186 0.77 -7.92 18.58
N LEU A 187 1.95 -8.56 18.61
CA LEU A 187 2.30 -9.72 17.78
C LEU A 187 1.23 -10.83 17.80
N ALA A 188 0.61 -11.13 18.95
CA ALA A 188 -0.40 -12.18 19.05
C ALA A 188 -1.59 -11.97 18.08
N LYS A 189 -2.07 -10.73 17.94
CA LYS A 189 -3.15 -10.37 17.01
C LYS A 189 -2.69 -10.46 15.55
N ILE A 190 -1.44 -10.11 15.26
CA ILE A 190 -0.86 -10.29 13.93
C ILE A 190 -0.75 -11.78 13.57
N LEU A 191 -0.36 -12.63 14.51
CA LEU A 191 -0.31 -14.08 14.29
C LEU A 191 -1.71 -14.68 14.09
N GLN A 192 -2.73 -14.19 14.79
CA GLN A 192 -4.12 -14.57 14.53
C GLN A 192 -4.56 -14.17 13.10
N PHE A 193 -4.09 -13.02 12.59
CA PHE A 193 -4.34 -12.55 11.23
C PHE A 193 -3.48 -13.26 10.15
N ALA A 194 -2.52 -14.12 10.54
CA ALA A 194 -1.59 -14.79 9.62
C ALA A 194 -2.25 -15.54 8.45
N PRO A 195 -3.43 -16.19 8.58
CA PRO A 195 -4.10 -16.81 7.43
C PRO A 195 -4.40 -15.83 6.28
N ALA A 196 -4.82 -14.59 6.60
CA ALA A 196 -5.03 -13.56 5.59
C ALA A 196 -3.71 -13.06 4.98
N LEU A 197 -2.66 -12.94 5.80
CA LEU A 197 -1.32 -12.58 5.32
C LEU A 197 -0.76 -13.62 4.35
N ARG A 198 -0.96 -14.91 4.63
CA ARG A 198 -0.59 -16.01 3.73
C ARG A 198 -1.35 -15.95 2.41
N ALA A 199 -2.66 -15.67 2.47
CA ALA A 199 -3.47 -15.49 1.27
C ALA A 199 -2.93 -14.33 0.42
N ALA A 200 -2.65 -13.17 1.04
CA ALA A 200 -2.06 -12.03 0.36
C ALA A 200 -0.69 -12.37 -0.23
N LYS A 201 0.21 -13.04 0.52
CA LYS A 201 1.53 -13.46 0.03
C LYS A 201 1.40 -14.33 -1.22
N LYS A 202 0.53 -15.33 -1.18
CA LYS A 202 0.26 -16.23 -2.32
C LYS A 202 -0.29 -15.47 -3.54
N ALA A 203 -1.01 -14.38 -3.31
CA ALA A 203 -1.50 -13.48 -4.35
C ALA A 203 -0.46 -12.48 -4.88
N GLY A 204 0.79 -12.53 -4.39
CA GLY A 204 1.81 -11.52 -4.70
C GLY A 204 1.53 -10.16 -4.04
N GLY A 205 0.65 -10.15 -3.04
CA GLY A 205 0.26 -9.00 -2.25
C GLY A 205 1.27 -8.60 -1.18
N ALA A 206 0.85 -7.69 -0.30
CA ALA A 206 1.67 -7.14 0.77
C ALA A 206 0.88 -6.93 2.07
N LEU A 207 1.60 -6.83 3.19
CA LEU A 207 1.11 -6.23 4.42
C LEU A 207 1.19 -4.70 4.32
N ALA A 208 0.31 -3.98 5.01
CA ALA A 208 0.37 -2.54 5.19
C ALA A 208 0.34 -2.08 6.64
N TYR A 209 1.07 -0.98 6.88
CA TYR A 209 1.17 -0.30 8.16
C TYR A 209 1.28 1.22 7.95
N HIS A 210 0.68 2.01 8.83
CA HIS A 210 0.82 3.46 8.85
C HIS A 210 1.97 3.85 9.79
N ALA A 211 3.12 4.17 9.19
CA ALA A 211 4.40 4.39 9.84
C ALA A 211 4.62 5.85 10.26
N TYR A 212 3.75 6.37 11.11
CA TYR A 212 3.93 7.72 11.66
C TYR A 212 4.89 7.72 12.86
N THR A 213 5.72 8.75 12.98
CA THR A 213 6.41 9.05 14.24
C THR A 213 5.51 9.88 15.15
N ILE A 214 5.26 9.38 16.37
CA ILE A 214 4.49 10.09 17.39
C ILE A 214 5.39 11.02 18.21
N LYS A 215 6.63 10.62 18.52
CA LYS A 215 7.53 11.44 19.36
C LYS A 215 8.44 12.37 18.55
N TYR A 216 8.43 12.23 17.23
CA TYR A 216 9.24 13.00 16.29
C TYR A 216 10.73 13.01 16.68
N THR A 217 11.22 11.80 16.97
CA THR A 217 12.60 11.49 17.40
C THR A 217 13.28 10.57 16.37
N LYS A 218 14.60 10.40 16.52
CA LYS A 218 15.42 9.44 15.76
C LYS A 218 15.92 8.30 16.65
N ASP A 219 15.34 8.18 17.84
CA ASP A 219 15.61 7.09 18.77
C ASP A 219 14.86 5.85 18.31
N LEU A 220 15.60 4.84 17.86
CA LEU A 220 15.02 3.63 17.32
C LEU A 220 14.25 2.82 18.38
N GLU A 221 14.66 2.85 19.64
CA GLU A 221 13.95 2.13 20.70
C GLU A 221 12.54 2.70 20.90
N ILE A 222 12.37 4.01 20.72
CA ILE A 222 11.07 4.67 20.75
C ILE A 222 10.30 4.40 19.45
N GLU A 223 10.95 4.54 18.30
CA GLU A 223 10.29 4.45 17.00
C GLU A 223 9.90 3.03 16.61
N GLU A 224 10.52 1.99 17.19
CA GLU A 224 10.02 0.61 17.08
C GLU A 224 8.65 0.42 17.72
N HIS A 225 8.13 1.34 18.55
CA HIS A 225 6.74 1.30 18.99
C HIS A 225 5.77 2.03 18.06
N TYR A 226 6.31 2.81 17.10
CA TYR A 226 5.58 3.68 16.18
C TYR A 226 6.04 3.44 14.72
N SER A 227 6.79 4.36 14.10
CA SER A 227 7.11 4.31 12.67
C SER A 227 7.82 3.04 12.18
N HIS A 228 8.47 2.28 13.09
CA HIS A 228 9.13 1.00 12.80
C HIS A 228 8.49 -0.22 13.49
N ARG A 229 7.24 -0.10 13.97
CA ARG A 229 6.55 -1.15 14.73
C ARG A 229 6.45 -2.49 14.05
N TYR A 230 6.38 -2.51 12.73
CA TYR A 230 6.39 -3.73 11.94
C TYR A 230 7.59 -4.65 12.28
N ARG A 231 8.73 -4.12 12.75
CA ARG A 231 9.89 -4.94 13.12
C ARG A 231 9.60 -5.94 14.24
N PHE A 232 8.69 -5.62 15.17
CA PHE A 232 8.23 -6.60 16.15
C PHE A 232 7.59 -7.83 15.49
N TRP A 233 6.79 -7.60 14.44
CA TRP A 233 6.06 -8.66 13.74
C TRP A 233 7.00 -9.53 12.92
N TYR A 234 7.90 -8.90 12.16
CA TYR A 234 8.88 -9.62 11.35
C TYR A 234 9.87 -10.42 12.19
N ARG A 235 10.29 -9.92 13.37
CA ARG A 235 11.05 -10.73 14.34
C ARG A 235 10.24 -11.90 14.90
N GLY A 236 8.92 -11.75 15.00
CA GLY A 236 7.99 -12.78 15.46
C GLY A 236 7.65 -13.85 14.41
N PHE A 237 7.83 -13.58 13.11
CA PHE A 237 7.62 -14.53 12.02
C PHE A 237 8.69 -15.62 11.99
N THR A 238 8.55 -16.56 12.92
CA THR A 238 9.47 -17.69 13.14
C THR A 238 8.67 -18.98 13.29
N GLY A 239 9.36 -20.13 13.28
CA GLY A 239 8.71 -21.44 13.45
C GLY A 239 7.63 -21.69 12.40
N GLU A 240 6.40 -21.91 12.84
CA GLU A 240 5.25 -22.14 11.95
C GLU A 240 4.87 -20.92 11.09
N TYR A 241 5.35 -19.71 11.44
CA TYR A 241 5.09 -18.46 10.70
C TYR A 241 6.29 -17.97 9.89
N ALA A 242 7.37 -18.77 9.80
CA ALA A 242 8.58 -18.38 9.07
C ALA A 242 8.32 -18.12 7.58
N ASP A 243 7.22 -18.64 7.02
CA ASP A 243 6.77 -18.36 5.66
C ASP A 243 6.32 -16.91 5.45
N LEU A 244 6.16 -16.12 6.51
CA LEU A 244 5.81 -14.69 6.44
C LEU A 244 7.01 -13.75 6.63
N ALA A 245 8.20 -14.26 6.95
CA ALA A 245 9.39 -13.43 7.26
C ALA A 245 9.87 -12.54 6.10
N ASP A 246 9.50 -12.90 4.86
CA ASP A 246 9.78 -12.19 3.61
C ASP A 246 8.50 -11.67 2.93
N LEU A 247 7.35 -11.66 3.63
CA LEU A 247 6.13 -11.02 3.14
C LEU A 247 6.45 -9.55 2.79
N PRO A 248 6.14 -9.06 1.57
CA PRO A 248 6.36 -7.65 1.27
C PRO A 248 5.54 -6.73 2.18
N LEU A 249 6.16 -5.62 2.60
CA LEU A 249 5.55 -4.57 3.39
C LEU A 249 5.48 -3.27 2.57
N LEU A 250 4.30 -2.67 2.50
CA LEU A 250 4.09 -1.30 2.03
C LEU A 250 3.66 -0.45 3.22
N LEU A 251 4.44 0.58 3.55
CA LEU A 251 4.03 1.54 4.56
C LEU A 251 3.11 2.56 3.88
N THR A 252 1.82 2.24 3.81
CA THR A 252 0.82 2.94 2.96
C THR A 252 0.46 4.33 3.47
N GLU A 253 0.91 4.70 4.67
CA GLU A 253 1.01 6.07 5.16
C GLU A 253 2.24 6.19 6.06
N GLY A 254 2.79 7.39 6.18
CA GLY A 254 3.92 7.67 7.07
C GLY A 254 4.22 9.16 7.13
N GLY A 255 5.10 9.53 8.06
CA GLY A 255 5.46 10.92 8.32
C GLY A 255 5.34 11.24 9.81
N VAL A 256 4.96 12.47 10.12
CA VAL A 256 4.86 12.96 11.51
C VAL A 256 3.39 13.16 11.85
N ASP A 257 2.89 12.43 12.84
CA ASP A 257 1.52 12.55 13.35
C ASP A 257 1.51 12.37 14.87
N GLU A 258 0.57 12.97 15.58
CA GLU A 258 0.42 12.75 17.03
C GLU A 258 -0.87 12.04 17.38
N TYR A 259 -1.97 12.48 16.78
CA TYR A 259 -3.32 11.97 17.08
C TYR A 259 -4.31 12.19 15.92
N GLY A 260 -3.84 12.46 14.70
CA GLY A 260 -4.70 12.58 13.52
C GLY A 260 -5.48 13.89 13.44
N ASP A 261 -4.79 15.04 13.48
CA ASP A 261 -5.41 16.37 13.36
C ASP A 261 -4.83 17.21 12.21
N ALA A 262 -5.70 17.66 11.31
CA ALA A 262 -5.33 18.34 10.06
C ALA A 262 -4.57 19.67 10.25
N GLU A 263 -4.65 20.30 11.42
CA GLU A 263 -4.05 21.60 11.71
C GLU A 263 -2.90 21.51 12.73
N HIS A 264 -3.05 20.68 13.76
CA HIS A 264 -2.18 20.60 14.92
C HIS A 264 -1.26 19.37 14.93
N SER A 265 -1.61 18.32 14.18
CA SER A 265 -0.66 17.24 13.85
C SER A 265 0.08 17.55 12.54
N GLY A 266 0.89 16.63 12.02
CA GLY A 266 1.64 16.88 10.79
C GLY A 266 2.99 17.56 11.02
N TRP A 267 3.90 17.39 10.05
CA TRP A 267 5.28 17.85 10.19
C TRP A 267 5.42 19.37 10.28
N LYS A 268 4.51 20.14 9.67
CA LYS A 268 4.53 21.62 9.73
C LYS A 268 4.07 22.16 11.07
N ALA A 269 3.12 21.49 11.72
CA ALA A 269 2.63 21.91 13.03
C ALA A 269 3.59 21.51 14.15
N ARG A 270 4.25 20.36 13.99
CA ARG A 270 5.06 19.73 15.04
C ARG A 270 6.56 20.00 14.94
N GLY A 271 7.01 20.73 13.92
CA GLY A 271 8.42 21.07 13.75
C GLY A 271 8.73 21.97 12.56
N SER A 272 10.02 22.20 12.32
CA SER A 272 10.48 22.92 11.14
C SER A 272 10.71 21.98 9.96
N TRP A 273 10.71 22.52 8.74
CA TRP A 273 11.09 21.75 7.56
C TRP A 273 12.48 21.11 7.70
N ARG A 274 13.43 21.78 8.38
CA ARG A 274 14.79 21.24 8.62
C ARG A 274 14.75 20.02 9.51
N LYS A 275 13.97 20.06 10.60
CA LYS A 275 13.76 18.90 11.48
C LYS A 275 13.12 17.75 10.69
N TYR A 276 12.17 18.07 9.82
CA TYR A 276 11.46 17.06 9.04
C TYR A 276 12.36 16.35 8.05
N VAL A 277 13.12 17.09 7.23
CA VAL A 277 14.04 16.47 6.26
C VAL A 277 15.19 15.73 6.94
N ASP A 278 15.62 16.16 8.13
CA ASP A 278 16.60 15.41 8.95
C ASP A 278 16.01 14.08 9.45
N TRP A 279 14.77 14.10 9.93
CA TRP A 279 14.06 12.87 10.33
C TRP A 279 13.82 11.94 9.14
N LEU A 280 13.37 12.47 7.98
CA LEU A 280 13.14 11.67 6.78
C LEU A 280 14.39 10.96 6.28
N LYS A 281 15.56 11.63 6.33
CA LYS A 281 16.84 10.99 5.98
C LYS A 281 17.14 9.81 6.90
N TRP A 282 16.99 10.00 8.20
CA TRP A 282 17.19 8.93 9.18
C TRP A 282 16.19 7.78 8.97
N HIS A 283 14.91 8.11 8.81
CA HIS A 283 13.84 7.13 8.60
C HIS A 283 14.08 6.32 7.32
N ASP A 284 14.44 6.98 6.21
CA ASP A 284 14.81 6.29 4.96
C ASP A 284 15.97 5.31 5.16
N CYS A 285 17.00 5.72 5.92
CA CYS A 285 18.12 4.83 6.24
C CYS A 285 17.73 3.63 7.10
N GLU A 286 16.79 3.80 8.03
CA GLU A 286 16.24 2.68 8.78
C GLU A 286 15.42 1.75 7.87
N LEU A 287 14.51 2.28 7.04
CA LEU A 287 13.70 1.47 6.11
C LEU A 287 14.56 0.67 5.13
N ARG A 288 15.69 1.23 4.68
CA ARG A 288 16.60 0.55 3.75
C ARG A 288 17.33 -0.65 4.35
N LYS A 289 17.36 -0.79 5.68
CA LYS A 289 17.90 -1.98 6.36
C LYS A 289 16.93 -3.17 6.31
N ASP A 290 15.66 -2.92 5.98
CA ASP A 290 14.60 -3.91 6.00
C ASP A 290 14.21 -4.31 4.56
N PRO A 291 14.78 -5.40 4.01
CA PRO A 291 14.64 -5.73 2.58
C PRO A 291 13.19 -6.07 2.16
N TYR A 292 12.35 -6.48 3.11
CA TYR A 292 10.93 -6.74 2.89
C TYR A 292 10.09 -5.45 2.76
N VAL A 293 10.63 -4.27 3.13
CA VAL A 293 9.94 -2.98 2.94
C VAL A 293 10.09 -2.53 1.50
N LEU A 294 8.99 -2.47 0.76
CA LEU A 294 8.97 -1.98 -0.62
C LEU A 294 9.09 -0.45 -0.67
N GLY A 295 8.46 0.25 0.27
CA GLY A 295 8.56 1.70 0.43
C GLY A 295 7.54 2.22 1.45
N VAL A 296 7.60 3.53 1.71
CA VAL A 296 6.63 4.29 2.51
C VAL A 296 6.02 5.40 1.68
N THR A 297 4.74 5.67 1.82
CA THR A 297 4.10 6.84 1.20
C THR A 297 3.82 7.92 2.23
N LEU A 298 4.50 9.04 2.11
CA LEU A 298 4.39 10.15 3.04
C LEU A 298 3.06 10.88 2.86
N TYR A 299 2.28 10.96 3.94
CA TYR A 299 1.00 11.67 3.97
C TYR A 299 1.26 13.16 4.18
N GLN A 300 0.92 14.07 3.25
CA GLN A 300 0.27 13.85 1.94
C GLN A 300 0.62 14.93 0.89
N GLN A 301 0.08 14.81 -0.32
CA GLN A 301 0.16 15.78 -1.41
C GLN A 301 -1.22 16.14 -1.97
N GLY A 302 -1.35 17.37 -2.47
CA GLY A 302 -2.54 17.83 -3.16
C GLY A 302 -3.61 18.41 -2.23
N CYS A 303 -3.19 18.84 -1.05
CA CYS A 303 -4.04 19.32 0.05
C CYS A 303 -5.08 20.38 -0.33
N GLN A 304 -4.82 21.19 -1.36
CA GLN A 304 -5.72 22.27 -1.76
C GLN A 304 -7.08 21.79 -2.29
N ALA A 305 -7.24 20.50 -2.61
CA ALA A 305 -8.43 20.01 -3.31
C ALA A 305 -9.39 19.08 -2.55
N ALA A 306 -9.10 18.60 -1.33
CA ALA A 306 -9.96 17.60 -0.70
C ALA A 306 -10.01 17.62 0.85
N TRP A 307 -11.20 17.33 1.40
CA TRP A 307 -11.54 16.86 2.76
C TRP A 307 -10.81 17.49 3.96
N GLY A 308 -11.12 18.74 4.28
CA GLY A 308 -10.55 19.42 5.47
C GLY A 308 -9.10 19.87 5.29
N GLY A 309 -8.49 19.52 4.15
CA GLY A 309 -7.23 20.05 3.66
C GLY A 309 -6.13 19.94 4.69
N TRP A 310 -5.73 18.72 5.06
CA TRP A 310 -4.58 18.29 5.89
C TRP A 310 -3.26 19.05 5.60
N ARG A 311 -3.26 20.36 5.82
CA ARG A 311 -2.28 21.35 5.33
C ARG A 311 -0.98 21.21 6.07
N SER A 312 -1.06 20.83 7.34
CA SER A 312 0.09 20.59 8.20
C SER A 312 0.93 19.38 7.75
N PHE A 313 0.35 18.50 6.93
CA PHE A 313 0.99 17.32 6.34
C PHE A 313 1.50 17.55 4.92
N ASP A 314 1.02 18.58 4.23
CA ASP A 314 1.23 18.77 2.80
C ASP A 314 2.71 19.00 2.41
N HIS A 315 3.20 18.27 1.41
CA HIS A 315 4.61 18.28 1.01
C HIS A 315 4.94 19.19 -0.18
N ASP A 316 4.00 19.92 -0.78
CA ASP A 316 4.26 20.67 -2.01
C ASP A 316 5.41 21.68 -1.85
N VAL A 317 5.52 22.28 -0.67
CA VAL A 317 6.60 23.23 -0.32
C VAL A 317 8.00 22.58 -0.25
N LEU A 318 8.08 21.25 -0.23
CA LEU A 318 9.32 20.47 -0.21
C LEU A 318 9.59 19.74 -1.55
N ALA A 319 8.80 20.00 -2.60
CA ALA A 319 8.91 19.28 -3.86
C ALA A 319 10.34 19.27 -4.43
N ASP A 320 11.02 20.42 -4.45
CA ASP A 320 12.39 20.52 -4.98
C ASP A 320 13.39 19.72 -4.12
N TRP A 321 13.17 19.65 -2.80
CA TRP A 321 14.00 18.82 -1.91
C TRP A 321 13.81 17.33 -2.18
N PHE A 322 12.57 16.87 -2.37
CA PHE A 322 12.30 15.47 -2.70
C PHE A 322 12.88 15.06 -4.06
N VAL A 323 12.74 15.91 -5.07
CA VAL A 323 13.33 15.69 -6.40
C VAL A 323 14.84 15.52 -6.30
N TRP A 324 15.53 16.41 -5.57
CA TRP A 324 16.96 16.26 -5.32
C TRP A 324 17.28 14.98 -4.52
N TYR A 325 16.50 14.70 -3.47
CA TYR A 325 16.76 13.58 -2.57
C TYR A 325 16.67 12.22 -3.29
N TRP A 326 15.63 12.00 -4.09
CA TRP A 326 15.45 10.74 -4.82
C TRP A 326 16.49 10.52 -5.92
N ASN A 327 16.92 11.59 -6.61
CA ASN A 327 17.88 11.48 -7.71
C ASN A 327 19.32 11.37 -7.20
N GLU A 328 19.66 12.10 -6.15
CA GLU A 328 21.05 12.29 -5.70
C GLU A 328 21.23 12.08 -4.19
N GLY A 329 20.39 12.73 -3.38
CA GLY A 329 20.61 12.84 -1.94
C GLY A 329 20.60 11.51 -1.18
N ALA A 330 19.71 10.58 -1.54
CA ALA A 330 19.55 9.30 -0.87
C ALA A 330 20.79 8.40 -0.96
N ARG A 331 21.59 8.52 -2.03
CA ARG A 331 22.83 7.73 -2.21
C ARG A 331 23.85 7.99 -1.10
N ASN A 332 23.87 9.23 -0.59
CA ASN A 332 24.86 9.72 0.36
C ASN A 332 24.30 9.91 1.78
N ALA A 333 23.01 9.62 1.99
CA ALA A 333 22.33 9.95 3.24
C ALA A 333 22.60 8.94 4.36
N CYS A 334 22.86 7.68 4.00
CA CYS A 334 23.03 6.60 4.97
C CYS A 334 24.52 6.26 5.12
N PRO A 335 25.06 6.27 6.34
CA PRO A 335 26.36 5.66 6.61
C PRO A 335 26.33 4.20 6.13
N GLN A 336 27.35 3.79 5.38
CA GLN A 336 27.50 2.40 4.93
C GLN A 336 27.75 1.45 6.08
#